data_AF-A0A9P5ZPU1-F1
#
_entry.id   AF-A0A9P5ZPU1-F1
#
_cell.length_a   1.000
_cell.length_b   1.000
_cell.length_c   1.000
_cell.angle_alpha   90.00
_cell.angle_beta   90.00
_cell.angle_gamma   90.00
#
_symmetry.space_group_name_H-M   'P 1'
#
loop_
_entity.id
_entity.type
_entity.pdbx_description
1 polymer ?
#
loop_
_entity_poly.entity_id
_entity_poly.type
_entity_poly.pdbx_seq_one_letter_code
_entity_poly.pdbx_strand_id
1 'polypeptide(L)'
;FVHMNGLHSLPYIQCGCGGPQERIAGAIWMRLMPASFTIFKTMFTFDVLEDYRLANLECKTLAYQYYQLLRRKTEPLAPQVVVERY
;
A
#
# COMPACT_ATOMS: atom_id res chain seq x y z
N PHE A 1 -0.13 -0.58 -5.38
CA PHE A 1 -0.55 -0.13 -4.05
C PHE A 1 -1.03 -1.32 -3.22
N VAL A 2 -1.13 -1.17 -1.91
CA VAL A 2 -1.57 -2.19 -0.96
C VAL A 2 -2.98 -1.84 -0.50
N HIS A 3 -3.89 -2.79 -0.62
CA HIS A 3 -5.28 -2.66 -0.20
C HIS A 3 -5.73 -3.89 0.59
N MET A 4 -6.89 -3.85 1.25
CA MET A 4 -7.40 -4.94 2.09
C MET A 4 -7.61 -6.26 1.32
N ASN A 5 -7.83 -6.18 0.00
CA ASN A 5 -7.97 -7.33 -0.88
C ASN A 5 -6.63 -7.91 -1.37
N GLY A 6 -5.49 -7.25 -1.11
CA GLY A 6 -4.18 -7.74 -1.49
C GLY A 6 -3.20 -6.68 -2.00
N LEU A 7 -2.13 -7.17 -2.61
CA LEU A 7 -1.03 -6.39 -3.17
C LEU A 7 -1.25 -6.16 -4.66
N HIS A 8 -1.28 -4.89 -5.08
CA HIS A 8 -1.44 -4.48 -6.47
C HIS A 8 -0.15 -3.86 -6.99
N SER A 9 0.34 -4.32 -8.14
CA SER A 9 1.51 -3.73 -8.82
C SER A 9 1.03 -2.89 -9.99
N LEU A 10 0.79 -1.60 -9.76
CA LEU A 10 0.32 -0.65 -10.77
C LEU A 10 1.20 0.61 -10.76
N PRO A 11 1.54 1.16 -11.94
CA PRO A 11 2.29 2.40 -12.02
C PRO A 11 1.44 3.55 -11.49
N TYR A 12 2.01 4.33 -10.57
CA TYR A 12 1.41 5.59 -10.15
C TYR A 12 1.81 6.68 -11.16
N ILE A 13 0.85 7.16 -11.95
CA ILE A 13 1.05 8.23 -12.91
C ILE A 13 0.36 9.47 -12.36
N GLN A 14 1.11 10.54 -12.18
CA GLN A 14 0.57 11.84 -11.81
C GLN A 14 0.58 12.75 -13.04
N CYS A 15 -0.42 13.64 -13.14
CA CYS A 15 -0.42 14.71 -14.12
C CYS A 15 0.85 15.58 -13.97
N GLY A 16 1.55 15.82 -15.07
CA GLY A 16 2.73 16.71 -15.13
C GLY A 16 2.40 18.20 -15.00
N CYS A 17 1.12 18.54 -14.84
CA CYS A 17 0.65 19.88 -14.57
C CYS A 17 1.06 20.41 -13.18
N GLY A 18 1.52 19.52 -12.29
CA GLY A 18 1.87 19.82 -10.92
C GLY A 18 3.34 19.72 -10.57
N GLY A 19 3.81 20.54 -9.64
CA GLY A 19 5.19 20.49 -9.12
C GLY A 19 5.52 19.20 -8.33
N PRO A 20 6.78 18.97 -7.94
CA PRO A 20 7.18 17.79 -7.15
C PRO A 20 6.42 17.65 -5.83
N GLN A 21 6.04 18.77 -5.21
CA GLN A 21 5.23 18.81 -3.99
C GLN A 21 3.83 18.19 -4.19
N GLU A 22 3.29 18.26 -5.41
CA GLU A 22 1.96 17.78 -5.74
C GLU A 22 1.90 16.25 -5.87
N ARG A 23 3.05 15.56 -5.92
CA ARG A 23 3.10 14.09 -5.96
C ARG A 23 2.50 13.47 -4.72
N ILE A 24 2.94 13.95 -3.57
CA ILE A 24 2.45 13.51 -2.26
C ILE A 24 1.03 13.99 -2.05
N ALA A 25 0.77 15.28 -2.33
CA ALA A 25 -0.55 15.85 -2.16
C ALA A 25 -1.58 15.07 -2.99
N GLY A 26 -1.33 14.84 -4.29
CA GLY A 26 -2.20 14.07 -5.17
C GLY A 26 -2.46 12.64 -4.66
N ALA A 27 -1.43 11.96 -4.15
CA ALA A 27 -1.60 10.64 -3.55
C ALA A 27 -2.51 10.70 -2.32
N ILE A 28 -2.31 11.68 -1.44
CA ILE A 28 -3.15 11.88 -0.24
C ILE A 28 -4.59 12.21 -0.62
N TRP A 29 -4.81 13.07 -1.63
CA TRP A 29 -6.13 13.37 -2.18
C TRP A 29 -6.84 12.12 -2.71
N MET A 30 -6.09 11.19 -3.29
CA MET A 30 -6.58 9.87 -3.73
C MET A 30 -6.69 8.84 -2.58
N ARG A 31 -6.53 9.26 -1.31
CA ARG A 31 -6.53 8.36 -0.14
C ARG A 31 -5.47 7.26 -0.24
N LEU A 32 -4.30 7.62 -0.75
CA LEU A 32 -3.10 6.78 -0.79
C LEU A 32 -1.98 7.41 0.03
N MET A 33 -1.41 6.61 0.92
CA MET A 33 -0.26 6.98 1.74
C MET A 33 1.00 6.30 1.20
N PRO A 34 2.04 7.05 0.84
CA PRO A 34 3.30 6.45 0.41
C PRO A 34 4.01 5.78 1.59
N ALA A 35 4.68 4.67 1.33
CA ALA A 35 5.54 3.99 2.31
C ALA A 35 6.77 4.82 2.68
N SER A 36 7.21 5.67 1.77
CA SER A 36 8.31 6.59 1.96
C SER A 36 8.05 7.88 1.17
N PHE A 37 8.36 9.01 1.79
CA PHE A 37 8.23 10.33 1.17
C PHE A 37 9.40 10.66 0.23
N THR A 38 10.48 9.88 0.28
CA THR A 38 11.64 10.04 -0.61
C THR A 38 11.57 9.12 -1.82
N ILE A 39 11.04 7.90 -1.64
CA ILE A 39 10.97 6.86 -2.69
C ILE A 39 9.54 6.34 -2.78
N PHE A 40 8.80 6.77 -3.81
CA PHE A 40 7.42 6.36 -4.10
C PHE A 40 7.34 4.96 -4.75
N LYS A 41 7.88 3.93 -4.09
CA LYS A 41 7.80 2.54 -4.59
C LYS A 41 6.53 1.82 -4.18
N THR A 42 6.01 2.12 -2.99
CA THR A 42 4.87 1.43 -2.40
C THR A 42 3.90 2.48 -1.86
N MET A 43 2.61 2.28 -2.13
CA MET A 43 1.52 3.11 -1.61
C MET A 43 0.52 2.22 -0.89
N PHE A 44 0.02 2.68 0.24
CA PHE A 44 -1.00 2.03 1.06
C PHE A 44 -2.30 2.80 0.97
N THR A 45 -3.43 2.11 0.77
CA THR A 45 -4.74 2.76 0.93
C THR A 45 -4.98 3.06 2.41
N PHE A 46 -5.68 4.14 2.73
CA PHE A 46 -6.05 4.43 4.13
C PHE A 46 -6.80 3.27 4.80
N ASP A 47 -7.64 2.56 4.04
CA ASP A 47 -8.42 1.44 4.58
C ASP A 47 -7.51 0.32 5.12
N VAL A 48 -6.39 0.05 4.45
CA VAL A 48 -5.43 -0.98 4.90
C VAL A 48 -4.63 -0.50 6.13
N LEU A 49 -4.42 0.80 6.26
CA LEU A 49 -3.78 1.39 7.44
C LEU A 49 -4.71 1.31 8.65
N GLU A 50 -5.99 1.55 8.45
CA GLU A 50 -7.00 1.47 9.51
C GLU A 50 -7.26 0.03 9.95
N ASP A 51 -7.34 -0.91 8.99
CA ASP A 51 -7.46 -2.34 9.30
C ASP A 51 -6.21 -2.86 10.03
N TYR A 52 -5.01 -2.45 9.59
CA TYR A 52 -3.78 -2.76 10.32
C TYR A 52 -3.78 -2.15 11.74
N ARG A 53 -4.24 -0.90 11.90
CA ARG A 53 -4.32 -0.22 13.19
C ARG A 53 -5.20 -1.01 14.17
N LEU A 54 -6.36 -1.49 13.71
CA LEU A 54 -7.25 -2.35 14.49
C LEU A 54 -6.61 -3.71 14.80
N ALA A 55 -6.02 -4.38 13.81
CA ALA A 55 -5.34 -5.66 14.01
C ALA A 55 -4.13 -5.58 14.95
N ASN A 56 -3.43 -4.43 14.97
CA ASN A 56 -2.35 -4.16 15.89
C ASN A 56 -2.86 -3.90 17.30
N LEU A 57 -3.94 -3.13 17.46
CA LEU A 57 -4.51 -2.78 18.75
C LEU A 57 -5.17 -3.99 19.44
N GLU A 58 -6.01 -4.72 18.72
CA GLU A 58 -6.83 -5.81 19.27
C GLU A 58 -6.02 -7.12 19.39
N CYS A 59 -5.21 -7.43 18.37
CA CYS A 59 -4.55 -8.73 18.27
C CYS A 59 -3.02 -8.67 18.41
N LYS A 60 -2.44 -7.48 18.66
CA LYS A 60 -0.97 -7.27 18.71
C LYS A 60 -0.26 -7.77 17.44
N THR A 61 -0.97 -7.72 16.31
CA THR A 61 -0.44 -8.20 15.03
C THR A 61 0.73 -7.31 14.63
N LEU A 62 1.88 -7.92 14.37
CA LEU A 62 3.04 -7.21 13.84
C LEU A 62 2.79 -6.83 12.37
N ALA A 63 3.33 -5.68 11.93
CA ALA A 63 3.24 -5.24 10.54
C ALA A 63 3.66 -6.33 9.54
N TYR A 64 4.71 -7.08 9.87
CA TYR A 64 5.19 -8.20 9.04
C TYR A 64 4.15 -9.33 8.93
N GLN A 65 3.52 -9.72 10.03
CA GLN A 65 2.49 -10.78 10.02
C GLN A 65 1.27 -10.35 9.20
N TYR A 66 0.86 -9.09 9.37
CA TYR A 66 -0.24 -8.51 8.61
C TYR A 66 0.08 -8.43 7.10
N TYR A 67 1.31 -8.06 6.75
CA TYR A 67 1.79 -8.08 5.36
C TYR A 67 1.77 -9.49 4.76
N GLN A 68 2.22 -10.51 5.50
CA GLN A 68 2.15 -11.91 5.04
C GLN A 68 0.70 -12.38 4.86
N LEU A 69 -0.23 -11.92 5.71
CA LEU A 69 -1.66 -12.19 5.54
C LEU A 69 -2.19 -11.58 4.24
N LEU A 70 -1.87 -10.31 3.96
CA LEU A 70 -2.25 -9.65 2.71
C LEU A 70 -1.63 -10.34 1.49
N ARG A 71 -0.38 -10.78 1.59
CA ARG A 71 0.30 -11.55 0.54
C ARG A 71 -0.43 -12.86 0.25
N ARG A 72 -0.79 -13.62 1.28
CA ARG A 72 -1.58 -14.87 1.13
C ARG A 72 -2.97 -14.62 0.56
N LYS A 73 -3.61 -13.50 0.86
CA LYS A 73 -4.87 -13.09 0.21
C LYS A 73 -4.68 -12.82 -1.29
N THR A 74 -3.50 -12.36 -1.70
CA THR A 74 -3.15 -12.07 -3.10
C THR A 74 -2.78 -13.34 -3.88
N GLU A 75 -2.19 -14.33 -3.22
CA GLU A 75 -1.66 -15.58 -3.80
C GLU A 75 -2.67 -16.41 -4.62
N PRO A 76 -3.94 -16.62 -4.19
CA PRO A 76 -4.92 -17.31 -5.03
C PRO A 76 -5.49 -16.42 -6.15
N LEU A 77 -5.28 -15.09 -6.11
CA LEU A 77 -5.82 -14.15 -7.08
C LEU A 77 -4.83 -13.82 -8.23
N ALA A 78 -3.52 -13.88 -7.99
CA ALA A 78 -2.50 -13.65 -9.02
C ALA A 78 -1.08 -14.10 -8.58
N PRO A 79 -0.74 -15.40 -8.68
CA PRO A 79 0.57 -15.92 -8.24
C PRO A 79 1.77 -15.27 -8.96
N GLN A 80 1.58 -14.82 -10.20
CA GLN A 80 2.61 -14.10 -10.99
C GLN A 80 2.82 -12.62 -10.62
N VAL A 81 1.97 -11.99 -9.80
CA VAL A 81 2.02 -10.54 -9.52
C VAL A 81 2.69 -10.20 -8.19
N VAL A 82 2.89 -11.20 -7.33
CA VAL A 82 3.57 -11.03 -6.04
C VAL A 82 5.08 -10.93 -6.29
N VAL A 83 5.55 -9.74 -6.63
CA VAL A 83 6.98 -9.45 -6.68
C VAL A 83 7.50 -9.35 -5.24
N GLU A 84 8.32 -10.30 -4.81
CA GLU A 84 9.11 -10.17 -3.58
C GLU A 84 10.09 -9.01 -3.76
N ARG A 85 9.93 -7.95 -2.96
CA ARG A 85 10.78 -6.74 -3.00
C ARG A 85 11.36 -6.37 -1.62
N TYR A 86 11.35 -7.32 -0.70
CA TYR A 86 11.85 -7.18 0.67
C TYR A 86 12.75 -8.36 1.00
#